data_AF-A0A9J6FJZ4-F1
#
_entry.id   AF-A0A9J6FJZ4-F1
#
_cell.length_a   1.000
_cell.length_b   1.000
_cell.length_c   1.000
_cell.angle_alpha   90.00
_cell.angle_beta   90.00
_cell.angle_gamma   90.00
#
_symmetry.space_group_name_H-M   'P 1'
#
loop_
_entity.id
_entity.type
_entity.pdbx_description
1 polymer ?
#
loop_
_entity_poly.entity_id
_entity_poly.type
_entity_poly.pdbx_seq_one_letter_code
_entity_poly.pdbx_strand_id
1 'polypeptide(L)'
;MKRMTVGIDEMWDDLQRGVEQIYADAEPLTRARYMTLYTHARNLMNTIDVYDGPRKYHITVYAVYQHVEAFLRNHVATRFDAAKGVTTEDTLRLYTSKWERFKICSKVLSHLLTLDNVKWWRKEWLQGTENVYGTYQLALVTWKDVLLSASGGKIIDGVLALIEDDRRGKPVDTSLIRGVVFSYVDLSMIEEKPSKDPFKLQVYETAFESRVPQRHQALLRTYEMGGGWNMTISRST
;
A
#
# COMPACT_ATOMS: atom_id res chain seq x y z
N MET A 1 -26.30 -29.15 -5.03
CA MET A 1 -25.14 -28.85 -4.15
C MET A 1 -23.88 -29.44 -4.78
N LYS A 2 -22.99 -28.62 -5.38
CA LYS A 2 -21.69 -29.12 -5.83
C LYS A 2 -20.84 -29.34 -4.57
N ARG A 3 -20.42 -30.58 -4.30
CA ARG A 3 -19.43 -30.85 -3.25
C ARG A 3 -18.20 -30.00 -3.53
N MET A 4 -17.69 -29.29 -2.51
CA MET A 4 -16.36 -28.70 -2.57
C MET A 4 -15.37 -29.82 -2.84
N THR A 5 -14.66 -29.74 -3.97
CA THR A 5 -13.68 -30.73 -4.39
C THR A 5 -12.32 -30.55 -3.71
N VAL A 6 -12.14 -29.44 -2.99
CA VAL A 6 -10.88 -28.99 -2.37
C VAL A 6 -11.18 -28.64 -0.91
N GLY A 7 -10.31 -29.05 0.02
CA GLY A 7 -10.45 -28.76 1.44
C GLY A 7 -10.20 -27.28 1.78
N ILE A 8 -10.69 -26.81 2.93
CA ILE A 8 -10.48 -25.42 3.38
C ILE A 8 -8.98 -25.10 3.52
N ASP A 9 -8.21 -25.98 4.16
CA ASP A 9 -6.78 -25.79 4.37
C ASP A 9 -6.00 -25.76 3.04
N GLU A 10 -6.38 -26.60 2.08
CA GLU A 10 -5.75 -26.63 0.76
C GLU A 10 -6.04 -25.34 -0.05
N MET A 11 -7.27 -24.83 0.02
CA MET A 11 -7.62 -23.53 -0.58
C MET A 11 -6.85 -22.39 0.07
N TRP A 12 -6.63 -22.47 1.38
CA TRP A 12 -5.87 -21.50 2.14
C TRP A 12 -4.39 -21.47 1.72
N ASP A 13 -3.75 -22.65 1.68
CA ASP A 13 -2.35 -22.79 1.25
C ASP A 13 -2.12 -22.35 -0.20
N ASP A 14 -3.08 -22.64 -1.09
CA ASP A 14 -3.01 -22.17 -2.47
C ASP A 14 -3.21 -20.65 -2.57
N LEU A 15 -4.12 -20.08 -1.77
CA LEU A 15 -4.32 -18.64 -1.71
C LEU A 15 -3.05 -17.93 -1.25
N GLN A 16 -2.40 -18.41 -0.19
CA GLN A 16 -1.15 -17.83 0.32
C GLN A 16 -0.05 -17.83 -0.75
N ARG A 17 0.18 -18.97 -1.42
CA ARG A 17 1.13 -19.05 -2.53
C ARG A 17 0.74 -18.14 -3.69
N GLY A 18 -0.55 -17.98 -3.95
CA GLY A 18 -1.07 -17.02 -4.91
C GLY A 18 -0.75 -15.57 -4.55
N VAL A 19 -0.89 -15.19 -3.28
CA VAL A 19 -0.52 -13.86 -2.78
C VAL A 19 0.99 -13.65 -2.94
N GLU A 20 1.82 -14.62 -2.59
CA GLU A 20 3.27 -14.57 -2.84
C GLU A 20 3.59 -14.38 -4.32
N GLN A 21 2.92 -15.10 -5.22
CA GLN A 21 3.06 -14.95 -6.67
C GLN A 21 2.68 -13.55 -7.16
N ILE A 22 1.60 -12.97 -6.63
CA ILE A 22 1.17 -11.59 -6.99
C ILE A 22 2.28 -10.59 -6.68
N TYR A 23 2.93 -10.73 -5.53
CA TYR A 23 3.97 -9.81 -5.08
C TYR A 23 5.39 -10.22 -5.51
N ALA A 24 5.55 -11.38 -6.15
CA ALA A 24 6.84 -11.78 -6.71
C ALA A 24 7.26 -10.82 -7.84
N ASP A 25 8.57 -10.65 -8.01
CA ASP A 25 9.16 -9.98 -9.18
C ASP A 25 9.14 -10.88 -10.43
N ALA A 26 8.42 -12.01 -10.36
CA ALA A 26 8.28 -13.03 -11.39
C ALA A 26 7.12 -12.73 -12.36
N GLU A 27 6.82 -13.69 -13.24
CA GLU A 27 5.80 -13.56 -14.28
C GLU A 27 4.41 -13.18 -13.74
N PRO A 28 3.65 -12.36 -14.49
CA PRO A 28 2.27 -12.04 -14.13
C PRO A 28 1.39 -13.28 -13.99
N LEU A 29 0.41 -13.23 -13.10
CA LEU A 29 -0.60 -14.28 -12.99
C LEU A 29 -1.34 -14.48 -14.31
N THR A 30 -1.45 -15.74 -14.76
CA THR A 30 -2.33 -16.09 -15.87
C THR A 30 -3.79 -15.90 -15.45
N ARG A 31 -4.67 -15.64 -16.43
CA ARG A 31 -6.12 -15.54 -16.17
C ARG A 31 -6.67 -16.78 -15.48
N ALA A 32 -6.23 -17.98 -15.90
CA ALA A 32 -6.65 -19.23 -15.29
C ALA A 32 -6.26 -19.29 -13.81
N ARG A 33 -5.00 -18.95 -13.49
CA ARG A 33 -4.52 -18.93 -12.10
C ARG A 33 -5.27 -17.90 -11.26
N TYR A 34 -5.50 -16.70 -11.79
CA TYR A 34 -6.31 -15.67 -11.13
C TYR A 34 -7.72 -16.18 -10.81
N MET A 35 -8.39 -16.83 -11.76
CA MET A 35 -9.74 -17.37 -11.55
C MET A 35 -9.77 -18.49 -10.51
N THR A 36 -8.76 -19.35 -10.46
CA THR A 36 -8.62 -20.37 -9.40
C THR A 36 -8.51 -19.73 -8.03
N LEU A 37 -7.58 -18.78 -7.86
CA LEU A 37 -7.38 -18.07 -6.60
C LEU A 37 -8.62 -17.28 -6.16
N TYR A 38 -9.30 -16.62 -7.12
CA TYR A 38 -10.56 -15.92 -6.86
C TYR A 38 -11.65 -16.88 -6.37
N THR A 39 -11.74 -18.06 -6.99
CA THR A 39 -12.71 -19.10 -6.59
C THR A 39 -12.40 -19.62 -5.18
N HIS A 40 -11.13 -19.85 -4.86
CA HIS A 40 -10.71 -20.25 -3.51
C HIS A 40 -11.08 -19.19 -2.47
N ALA A 41 -10.74 -17.93 -2.71
CA ALA A 41 -11.12 -16.82 -1.83
C ALA A 41 -12.64 -16.76 -1.63
N ARG A 42 -13.43 -16.87 -2.70
CA ARG A 42 -14.90 -16.87 -2.61
C ARG A 42 -15.46 -18.08 -1.89
N ASN A 43 -14.91 -19.27 -2.10
CA ASN A 43 -15.37 -20.47 -1.40
C ASN A 43 -15.05 -20.39 0.09
N LEU A 44 -13.84 -19.94 0.47
CA LEU A 44 -13.48 -19.71 1.87
C LEU A 44 -14.46 -18.75 2.57
N MET A 45 -14.84 -17.66 1.89
CA MET A 45 -15.78 -16.68 2.45
C MET A 45 -17.24 -17.16 2.42
N ASN A 46 -17.71 -17.81 1.35
CA ASN A 46 -19.13 -18.11 1.13
C ASN A 46 -19.57 -19.48 1.68
N THR A 47 -18.69 -20.50 1.71
CA THR A 47 -19.05 -21.85 2.19
C THR A 47 -19.52 -21.83 3.65
N ILE A 48 -19.08 -20.83 4.41
CA ILE A 48 -19.32 -20.72 5.84
C ILE A 48 -20.61 -19.97 6.16
N ASP A 49 -21.10 -19.17 5.21
CA ASP A 49 -22.38 -18.46 5.31
C ASP A 49 -23.58 -19.43 5.18
N VAL A 50 -23.46 -20.47 4.36
CA VAL A 50 -24.57 -21.37 3.98
C VAL A 50 -24.95 -22.38 5.08
N TYR A 51 -24.02 -22.78 5.95
CA TYR A 51 -24.26 -23.84 6.94
C TYR A 51 -24.27 -23.38 8.40
N ASP A 52 -23.74 -22.20 8.68
CA ASP A 52 -23.18 -21.92 10.01
C ASP A 52 -23.44 -20.47 10.51
N GLY A 53 -24.18 -19.70 9.71
CA GLY A 53 -24.70 -18.38 10.04
C GLY A 53 -23.66 -17.24 9.91
N PRO A 54 -24.12 -15.98 10.03
CA PRO A 54 -23.29 -14.79 9.85
C PRO A 54 -22.08 -14.77 10.79
N ARG A 55 -22.22 -15.39 11.97
CA ARG A 55 -21.16 -15.46 12.98
C ARG A 55 -19.88 -16.14 12.49
N LYS A 56 -19.99 -17.27 11.81
CA LYS A 56 -18.80 -17.99 11.31
C LYS A 56 -18.24 -17.38 10.03
N TYR A 57 -19.10 -16.75 9.21
CA TYR A 57 -18.65 -15.93 8.08
C TYR A 57 -17.67 -14.84 8.55
N HIS A 58 -18.03 -14.09 9.59
CA HIS A 58 -17.20 -13.02 10.15
C HIS A 58 -15.85 -13.52 10.66
N ILE A 59 -15.83 -14.64 11.40
CA ILE A 59 -14.59 -15.24 11.93
C ILE A 59 -13.64 -15.58 10.78
N THR A 60 -14.17 -16.15 9.69
CA THR A 60 -13.32 -16.59 8.58
C THR A 60 -12.79 -15.41 7.79
N VAL A 61 -13.64 -14.41 7.49
CA VAL A 61 -13.21 -13.19 6.81
C VAL A 61 -12.15 -12.46 7.64
N TYR A 62 -12.31 -12.42 8.98
CA TYR A 62 -11.31 -11.84 9.87
C TYR A 62 -10.00 -12.65 9.88
N ALA A 63 -10.06 -13.98 9.89
CA ALA A 63 -8.86 -14.82 9.79
C ALA A 63 -8.10 -14.57 8.48
N VAL A 64 -8.81 -14.47 7.35
CA VAL A 64 -8.23 -14.11 6.05
C VAL A 64 -7.58 -12.73 6.13
N TYR A 65 -8.26 -11.76 6.72
CA TYR A 65 -7.77 -10.40 6.90
C TYR A 65 -6.45 -10.36 7.69
N GLN A 66 -6.41 -11.02 8.86
CA GLN A 66 -5.21 -11.07 9.71
C GLN A 66 -4.01 -11.71 9.00
N HIS A 67 -4.24 -12.76 8.22
CA HIS A 67 -3.16 -13.40 7.48
C HIS A 67 -2.65 -12.51 6.34
N VAL A 68 -3.54 -11.82 5.63
CA VAL A 68 -3.15 -10.85 4.60
C VAL A 68 -2.35 -9.71 5.23
N GLU A 69 -2.75 -9.18 6.38
CA GLU A 69 -1.98 -8.18 7.11
C GLU A 69 -0.58 -8.70 7.49
N ALA A 70 -0.50 -9.88 8.08
CA ALA A 70 0.77 -10.49 8.47
C ALA A 70 1.70 -10.69 7.27
N PHE A 71 1.15 -11.18 6.15
CA PHE A 71 1.89 -11.33 4.90
C PHE A 71 2.42 -9.98 4.41
N LEU A 72 1.57 -8.96 4.32
CA LEU A 72 1.94 -7.63 3.83
C LEU A 72 3.05 -7.02 4.70
N ARG A 73 2.93 -7.12 6.03
CA ARG A 73 3.93 -6.61 6.98
C ARG A 73 5.28 -7.29 6.77
N ASN A 74 5.29 -8.62 6.68
CA ASN A 74 6.50 -9.39 6.42
C ASN A 74 7.11 -9.09 5.04
N HIS A 75 6.28 -8.97 4.01
CA HIS A 75 6.70 -8.67 2.66
C HIS A 75 7.37 -7.29 2.55
N VAL A 76 6.77 -6.27 3.16
CA VAL A 76 7.32 -4.91 3.17
C VAL A 76 8.63 -4.86 3.98
N ALA A 77 8.68 -5.53 5.14
CA ALA A 77 9.87 -5.54 5.99
C ALA A 77 11.09 -6.19 5.30
N THR A 78 10.90 -7.36 4.69
CA THR A 78 12.00 -8.13 4.09
C THR A 78 12.58 -7.50 2.83
N ARG A 79 11.79 -6.73 2.06
CA ARG A 79 12.24 -6.19 0.77
C ARG A 79 13.07 -4.91 0.84
N PHE A 80 13.11 -4.23 1.99
CA PHE A 80 13.95 -3.04 2.17
C PHE A 80 15.29 -3.31 2.87
N ASP A 81 15.52 -4.52 3.39
CA ASP A 81 16.81 -4.89 3.95
C ASP A 81 17.92 -4.96 2.88
N ALA A 82 17.57 -5.23 1.62
CA ALA A 82 18.50 -5.27 0.49
C ALA A 82 19.08 -3.89 0.09
N ALA A 83 18.53 -2.78 0.61
CA ALA A 83 19.00 -1.42 0.32
C ALA A 83 20.20 -0.98 1.20
N LYS A 84 20.66 -1.83 2.13
CA LYS A 84 21.79 -1.52 3.02
C LYS A 84 23.10 -1.49 2.23
N GLY A 85 23.65 -0.30 2.01
CA GLY A 85 24.98 -0.10 1.41
C GLY A 85 24.99 0.44 -0.02
N VAL A 86 23.83 0.87 -0.52
CA VAL A 86 23.63 1.38 -1.88
C VAL A 86 23.73 2.92 -1.90
N THR A 87 24.05 3.53 -3.05
CA THR A 87 24.11 5.00 -3.18
C THR A 87 22.75 5.64 -2.92
N THR A 88 22.75 6.96 -2.64
CA THR A 88 21.53 7.73 -2.40
C THR A 88 20.55 7.63 -3.57
N GLU A 89 21.03 7.81 -4.81
CA GLU A 89 20.18 7.81 -6.00
C GLU A 89 19.62 6.42 -6.28
N ASP A 90 20.45 5.38 -6.16
CA ASP A 90 20.02 3.99 -6.33
C ASP A 90 19.01 3.57 -5.26
N THR A 91 19.13 4.09 -4.02
CA THR A 91 18.15 3.90 -2.96
C THR A 91 16.78 4.48 -3.36
N LEU A 92 16.77 5.66 -3.99
CA LEU A 92 15.53 6.29 -4.47
C LEU A 92 14.96 5.56 -5.69
N ARG A 93 15.79 5.09 -6.62
CA ARG A 93 15.36 4.25 -7.77
C ARG A 93 14.72 2.96 -7.27
N LEU A 94 15.35 2.29 -6.31
CA LEU A 94 14.80 1.08 -5.72
C LEU A 94 13.47 1.37 -5.02
N TYR A 95 13.39 2.47 -4.28
CA TYR A 95 12.16 2.87 -3.60
C TYR A 95 11.00 3.10 -4.56
N THR A 96 11.18 3.96 -5.56
CA THR A 96 10.10 4.33 -6.49
C THR A 96 9.63 3.12 -7.31
N SER A 97 10.56 2.27 -7.75
CA SER A 97 10.25 1.03 -8.45
C SER A 97 9.45 0.06 -7.58
N LYS A 98 9.90 -0.18 -6.34
CA LYS A 98 9.21 -1.09 -5.41
C LYS A 98 7.84 -0.55 -5.00
N TRP A 99 7.70 0.76 -4.81
CA TRP A 99 6.42 1.41 -4.51
C TRP A 99 5.38 1.21 -5.62
N GLU A 100 5.75 1.52 -6.87
CA GLU A 100 4.81 1.38 -8.00
C GLU A 100 4.39 -0.08 -8.20
N ARG A 101 5.34 -1.01 -8.12
CA ARG A 101 5.03 -2.44 -8.18
C ARG A 101 4.10 -2.86 -7.05
N PHE A 102 4.40 -2.44 -5.82
CA PHE A 102 3.59 -2.75 -4.65
C PHE A 102 2.15 -2.24 -4.80
N LYS A 103 1.94 -1.01 -5.31
CA LYS A 103 0.59 -0.50 -5.61
C LYS A 103 -0.17 -1.37 -6.61
N ILE A 104 0.48 -1.78 -7.70
CA ILE A 104 -0.14 -2.64 -8.72
C ILE A 104 -0.55 -3.98 -8.11
N CYS A 105 0.38 -4.65 -7.40
CA CYS A 105 0.14 -5.92 -6.73
C CYS A 105 -1.00 -5.81 -5.69
N SER A 106 -1.02 -4.71 -4.93
CA SER A 106 -2.06 -4.43 -3.93
C SER A 106 -3.45 -4.25 -4.55
N LYS A 107 -3.55 -3.63 -5.72
CA LYS A 107 -4.82 -3.52 -6.45
C LYS A 107 -5.31 -4.89 -6.92
N VAL A 108 -4.42 -5.72 -7.47
CA VAL A 108 -4.75 -7.09 -7.90
C VAL A 108 -5.23 -7.92 -6.70
N LEU A 109 -4.52 -7.85 -5.57
CA LEU A 109 -4.92 -8.53 -4.34
C LEU A 109 -6.29 -8.05 -3.83
N SER A 110 -6.53 -6.74 -3.88
CA SER A 110 -7.81 -6.16 -3.47
C SER A 110 -8.97 -6.67 -4.32
N HIS A 111 -8.80 -6.74 -5.64
CA HIS A 111 -9.82 -7.31 -6.53
C HIS A 111 -9.99 -8.81 -6.31
N LEU A 112 -8.90 -9.55 -6.07
CA LEU A 112 -8.93 -10.99 -5.82
C LEU A 112 -9.76 -11.34 -4.59
N LEU A 113 -9.51 -10.65 -3.48
CA LEU A 113 -10.19 -10.93 -2.22
C LEU A 113 -11.55 -10.25 -2.12
N THR A 114 -11.74 -9.14 -2.83
CA THR A 114 -12.97 -8.32 -2.84
C THR A 114 -13.57 -8.17 -1.44
N LEU A 115 -12.71 -7.89 -0.45
CA LEU A 115 -13.12 -7.70 0.94
C LEU A 115 -13.87 -6.37 1.13
N ASP A 116 -14.41 -5.77 0.09
CA ASP A 116 -15.05 -4.45 0.13
C ASP A 116 -16.31 -4.43 1.02
N ASN A 117 -16.86 -5.62 1.27
CA ASN A 117 -17.88 -5.93 2.25
C ASN A 117 -17.41 -5.80 3.72
N VAL A 118 -16.14 -5.51 3.97
CA VAL A 118 -15.58 -5.32 5.33
C VAL A 118 -16.29 -4.26 6.13
N LYS A 119 -16.86 -3.24 5.48
CA LYS A 119 -17.55 -2.16 6.19
C LYS A 119 -18.80 -2.62 6.96
N TRP A 120 -19.53 -3.62 6.47
CA TRP A 120 -20.78 -4.04 7.14
C TRP A 120 -20.50 -4.92 8.35
N TRP A 121 -19.61 -5.91 8.25
CA TRP A 121 -19.28 -6.75 9.40
C TRP A 121 -18.41 -6.05 10.46
N ARG A 122 -17.63 -5.03 10.06
CA ARG A 122 -16.88 -4.15 10.97
C ARG A 122 -17.76 -3.55 12.07
N LYS A 123 -18.95 -3.06 11.69
CA LYS A 123 -19.85 -2.34 12.59
C LYS A 123 -20.49 -3.28 13.61
N GLU A 124 -20.75 -4.52 13.21
CA GLU A 124 -21.42 -5.51 14.07
C GLU A 124 -20.45 -6.29 14.96
N TRP A 125 -19.20 -6.51 14.54
CA TRP A 125 -18.29 -7.43 15.24
C TRP A 125 -17.23 -6.78 16.13
N LEU A 126 -16.60 -5.68 15.70
CA LEU A 126 -15.40 -5.14 16.38
C LEU A 126 -15.68 -4.01 17.36
N GLN A 127 -16.96 -3.72 17.64
CA GLN A 127 -17.43 -2.72 18.62
C GLN A 127 -16.70 -1.35 18.56
N GLY A 128 -16.12 -1.00 17.40
CA GLY A 128 -15.44 0.28 17.17
C GLY A 128 -14.02 0.43 17.73
N THR A 129 -13.33 -0.64 18.14
CA THR A 129 -12.01 -0.55 18.80
C THR A 129 -10.79 -0.78 17.89
N GLU A 130 -10.95 -1.41 16.71
CA GLU A 130 -9.85 -1.64 15.76
C GLU A 130 -10.06 -0.95 14.40
N ASN A 131 -9.00 -0.30 13.91
CA ASN A 131 -8.95 0.30 12.57
C ASN A 131 -8.78 -0.79 11.50
N VAL A 132 -9.89 -1.36 11.04
CA VAL A 132 -9.87 -2.27 9.88
C VAL A 132 -9.88 -1.43 8.59
N TYR A 133 -9.20 -1.88 7.55
CA TYR A 133 -9.13 -1.23 6.24
C TYR A 133 -9.62 -2.16 5.12
N GLY A 134 -10.06 -1.61 3.99
CA GLY A 134 -10.18 -2.44 2.78
C GLY A 134 -8.80 -2.96 2.35
N THR A 135 -8.72 -4.08 1.64
CA THR A 135 -7.44 -4.75 1.32
C THR A 135 -6.39 -3.81 0.71
N TYR A 136 -6.77 -2.97 -0.26
CA TYR A 136 -5.85 -1.99 -0.85
C TYR A 136 -5.37 -0.96 0.19
N GLN A 137 -6.30 -0.42 0.99
CA GLN A 137 -5.97 0.54 2.05
C GLN A 137 -5.05 -0.09 3.12
N LEU A 138 -5.31 -1.34 3.53
CA LEU A 138 -4.46 -2.09 4.46
C LEU A 138 -3.03 -2.20 3.94
N ALA A 139 -2.86 -2.52 2.65
CA ALA A 139 -1.55 -2.61 2.04
C ALA A 139 -0.78 -1.28 2.10
N LEU A 140 -1.46 -0.17 1.81
CA LEU A 140 -0.83 1.14 1.86
C LEU A 140 -0.51 1.60 3.30
N VAL A 141 -1.39 1.36 4.28
CA VAL A 141 -1.10 1.60 5.71
C VAL A 141 0.10 0.77 6.15
N THR A 142 0.14 -0.50 5.76
CA THR A 142 1.27 -1.38 6.06
C THR A 142 2.59 -0.86 5.48
N TRP A 143 2.56 -0.36 4.24
CA TRP A 143 3.72 0.28 3.64
C TRP A 143 4.20 1.48 4.46
N LYS A 144 3.29 2.39 4.83
CA LYS A 144 3.60 3.55 5.67
C LYS A 144 4.22 3.11 7.01
N ASP A 145 3.54 2.21 7.73
CA ASP A 145 3.91 1.84 9.09
C ASP A 145 5.23 1.08 9.17
N VAL A 146 5.51 0.21 8.20
CA VAL A 146 6.71 -0.63 8.22
C VAL A 146 7.89 0.07 7.57
N LEU A 147 7.69 0.66 6.40
CA LEU A 147 8.78 1.13 5.56
C LEU A 147 9.12 2.59 5.84
N LEU A 148 8.14 3.48 5.91
CA LEU A 148 8.42 4.89 6.20
C LEU A 148 8.92 5.07 7.63
N SER A 149 8.39 4.31 8.59
CA SER A 149 8.92 4.33 9.96
C SER A 149 10.38 3.88 10.04
N ALA A 150 10.79 2.89 9.24
CA ALA A 150 12.16 2.37 9.28
C ALA A 150 13.15 3.14 8.39
N SER A 151 12.71 3.64 7.23
CA SER A 151 13.58 4.16 6.16
C SER A 151 13.16 5.51 5.60
N GLY A 152 12.04 6.08 6.06
CA GLY A 152 11.52 7.37 5.59
C GLY A 152 12.55 8.49 5.72
N GLY A 153 13.31 8.51 6.82
CA GLY A 153 14.39 9.47 7.04
C GLY A 153 15.43 9.48 5.91
N LYS A 154 15.94 8.29 5.53
CA LYS A 154 16.93 8.14 4.46
C LYS A 154 16.38 8.51 3.08
N ILE A 155 15.12 8.18 2.83
CA ILE A 155 14.43 8.53 1.58
C ILE A 155 14.33 10.05 1.46
N ILE A 156 13.91 10.72 2.53
CA ILE A 156 13.80 12.19 2.56
C ILE A 156 15.18 12.84 2.40
N ASP A 157 16.18 12.37 3.14
CA ASP A 157 17.56 12.89 3.03
C ASP A 157 18.09 12.74 1.61
N GLY A 158 17.78 11.62 0.95
CA GLY A 158 18.16 11.39 -0.44
C GLY A 158 17.46 12.33 -1.42
N VAL A 159 16.16 12.59 -1.23
CA VAL A 159 15.43 13.57 -2.04
C VAL A 159 16.03 14.97 -1.84
N LEU A 160 16.31 15.37 -0.60
CA LEU A 160 16.94 16.67 -0.31
C LEU A 160 18.31 16.80 -0.99
N ALA A 161 19.11 15.73 -1.01
CA ALA A 161 20.39 15.71 -1.72
C ALA A 161 20.22 15.91 -3.23
N LEU A 162 19.25 15.23 -3.86
CA LEU A 162 18.96 15.43 -5.28
C LEU A 162 18.48 16.85 -5.59
N ILE A 163 17.63 17.43 -4.74
CA ILE A 163 17.16 18.81 -4.92
C ILE A 163 18.34 19.80 -4.79
N GLU A 164 19.27 19.57 -3.86
CA GLU A 164 20.47 20.40 -3.73
C GLU A 164 21.40 20.29 -4.93
N ASP A 165 21.54 19.10 -5.51
CA ASP A 165 22.34 18.90 -6.70
C ASP A 165 21.71 19.56 -7.95
N ASP A 166 20.38 19.52 -8.10
CA ASP A 166 19.66 20.23 -9.17
C ASP A 166 19.88 21.76 -9.06
N ARG A 167 19.82 22.30 -7.83
CA ARG A 167 20.11 23.73 -7.60
C ARG A 167 21.52 24.14 -7.96
N ARG A 168 22.48 23.22 -7.86
CA ARG A 168 23.87 23.45 -8.25
C ARG A 168 24.08 23.28 -9.76
N GLY A 169 23.01 22.99 -10.52
CA GLY A 169 23.06 22.79 -11.97
C GLY A 169 23.62 21.43 -12.37
N LYS A 170 23.67 20.46 -11.45
CA LYS A 170 24.04 19.08 -11.81
C LYS A 170 22.84 18.39 -12.45
N PRO A 171 23.04 17.56 -13.48
CA PRO A 171 21.96 16.77 -14.05
C PRO A 171 21.46 15.76 -13.01
N VAL A 172 20.17 15.81 -12.69
CA VAL A 172 19.52 14.87 -11.76
C VAL A 172 18.29 14.24 -12.40
N ASP A 173 17.97 13.02 -11.96
CA ASP A 173 16.74 12.35 -12.35
C ASP A 173 15.56 12.84 -11.49
N THR A 174 14.91 13.91 -11.95
CA THR A 174 13.77 14.53 -11.26
C THR A 174 12.55 13.60 -11.13
N SER A 175 12.49 12.50 -11.91
CA SER A 175 11.42 11.51 -11.79
C SER A 175 11.46 10.77 -10.45
N LEU A 176 12.65 10.65 -9.84
CA LEU A 176 12.82 10.03 -8.53
C LEU A 176 12.23 10.88 -7.42
N ILE A 177 12.50 12.19 -7.46
CA ILE A 177 11.91 13.17 -6.53
C ILE A 177 10.38 13.10 -6.63
N ARG A 178 9.85 13.14 -7.85
CA ARG A 178 8.41 13.08 -8.11
C ARG A 178 7.78 11.78 -7.60
N GLY A 179 8.41 10.64 -7.86
CA GLY A 179 7.91 9.33 -7.42
C GLY A 179 7.81 9.23 -5.89
N VAL A 180 8.79 9.79 -5.16
CA VAL A 180 8.75 9.85 -3.70
C VAL A 180 7.64 10.79 -3.21
N VAL A 181 7.54 12.00 -3.77
CA VAL A 181 6.49 12.97 -3.41
C VAL A 181 5.10 12.35 -3.60
N PHE A 182 4.85 11.74 -4.75
CA PHE A 182 3.57 11.09 -5.03
C PHE A 182 3.27 9.92 -4.11
N SER A 183 4.29 9.17 -3.69
CA SER A 183 4.11 8.14 -2.68
C SER A 183 3.63 8.72 -1.34
N TYR A 184 4.23 9.81 -0.85
CA TYR A 184 3.81 10.43 0.41
C TYR A 184 2.41 11.05 0.32
N VAL A 185 2.03 11.55 -0.85
CA VAL A 185 0.69 12.08 -1.14
C VAL A 185 -0.34 10.94 -1.15
N ASP A 186 -0.10 9.88 -1.91
CA ASP A 186 -0.94 8.68 -1.96
C ASP A 186 -1.17 8.13 -0.54
N LEU A 187 -0.11 8.13 0.30
CA LEU A 187 -0.17 7.66 1.68
C LEU A 187 -0.91 8.63 2.63
N SER A 188 -0.99 9.91 2.28
CA SER A 188 -1.74 10.91 3.06
C SER A 188 -3.24 10.84 2.80
N MET A 189 -3.65 10.39 1.60
CA MET A 189 -5.06 10.25 1.23
C MET A 189 -5.73 9.02 1.89
N ILE A 190 -4.99 8.21 2.63
CA ILE A 190 -5.52 7.06 3.38
C ILE A 190 -5.98 7.54 4.75
N GLU A 191 -7.19 8.07 4.81
CA GLU A 191 -7.73 8.55 6.07
C GLU A 191 -8.51 7.45 6.82
N GLU A 192 -8.28 7.40 8.14
CA GLU A 192 -9.03 6.57 9.11
C GLU A 192 -10.49 7.03 9.26
N LYS A 193 -10.71 8.33 9.11
CA LYS A 193 -12.01 9.02 9.13
C LYS A 193 -11.95 10.09 8.06
N PRO A 194 -12.97 10.25 7.21
CA PRO A 194 -13.00 11.35 6.25
C PRO A 194 -12.82 12.67 7.00
N SER A 195 -11.68 13.32 6.79
CA SER A 195 -11.43 14.68 7.19
C SER A 195 -12.49 15.57 6.56
N LYS A 196 -12.89 16.62 7.28
CA LYS A 196 -13.72 17.68 6.70
C LYS A 196 -13.02 18.39 5.54
N ASP A 197 -11.69 18.28 5.50
CA ASP A 197 -10.85 18.77 4.44
C ASP A 197 -10.18 17.59 3.70
N PRO A 198 -10.71 17.18 2.53
CA PRO A 198 -10.16 16.09 1.73
C PRO A 198 -8.79 16.40 1.10
N PHE A 199 -8.28 17.63 1.27
CA PHE A 199 -6.97 18.06 0.78
C PHE A 199 -5.89 18.06 1.86
N LYS A 200 -6.21 17.63 3.10
CA LYS A 200 -5.23 17.63 4.20
C LYS A 200 -4.24 16.48 4.04
N LEU A 201 -3.05 16.78 3.53
CA LEU A 201 -2.03 15.77 3.24
C LEU A 201 -1.11 15.55 4.46
N GLN A 202 -1.66 15.01 5.57
CA GLN A 202 -0.94 15.00 6.84
C GLN A 202 0.41 14.27 6.80
N VAL A 203 0.54 13.14 6.10
CA VAL A 203 1.82 12.41 6.01
C VAL A 203 2.83 13.20 5.17
N TYR A 204 2.38 13.81 4.07
CA TYR A 204 3.21 14.67 3.24
C TYR A 204 3.70 15.90 4.01
N GLU A 205 2.79 16.63 4.64
CA GLU A 205 3.10 17.86 5.39
C GLU A 205 4.04 17.58 6.56
N THR A 206 3.74 16.57 7.36
CA THR A 206 4.47 16.31 8.61
C THR A 206 5.78 15.58 8.40
N ALA A 207 5.83 14.59 7.50
CA ALA A 207 7.01 13.77 7.32
C ALA A 207 7.95 14.31 6.23
N PHE A 208 7.41 14.93 5.17
CA PHE A 208 8.20 15.39 4.02
C PHE A 208 8.38 16.91 3.98
N GLU A 209 7.30 17.68 3.87
CA GLU A 209 7.37 19.12 3.62
C GLU A 209 8.03 19.89 4.78
N SER A 210 7.73 19.51 6.03
CA SER A 210 8.35 20.08 7.24
C SER A 210 9.88 20.01 7.25
N ARG A 211 10.45 19.04 6.53
CA ARG A 211 11.89 18.79 6.45
C ARG A 211 12.57 19.50 5.28
N VAL A 212 11.80 20.09 4.36
CA VAL A 212 12.33 20.79 3.18
C VAL A 212 12.64 22.25 3.52
N PRO A 213 13.91 22.69 3.45
CA PRO A 213 14.29 24.06 3.76
C PRO A 213 13.59 25.07 2.85
N GLN A 214 13.30 26.27 3.37
CA GLN A 214 12.57 27.30 2.64
C GLN A 214 13.19 27.67 1.28
N ARG A 215 14.53 27.60 1.19
CA ARG A 215 15.25 27.83 -0.07
C ARG A 215 14.84 26.86 -1.18
N HIS A 216 14.48 25.62 -0.85
CA HIS A 216 14.10 24.56 -1.80
C HIS A 216 12.61 24.51 -2.16
N GLN A 217 11.76 25.20 -1.39
CA GLN A 217 10.31 25.15 -1.52
C GLN A 217 9.82 25.54 -2.93
N ALA A 218 10.42 26.57 -3.54
CA ALA A 218 10.05 26.99 -4.90
C ALA A 218 10.36 25.90 -5.95
N LEU A 219 11.47 25.20 -5.80
CA LEU A 219 11.88 24.14 -6.72
C LEU A 219 11.03 22.87 -6.51
N LEU A 220 10.73 22.53 -5.25
CA LEU A 220 9.82 21.43 -4.90
C LEU A 220 8.45 21.58 -5.59
N ARG A 221 7.88 22.80 -5.57
CA ARG A 221 6.61 23.09 -6.24
C ARG A 221 6.62 22.82 -7.74
N THR A 222 7.76 22.97 -8.41
CA THR A 222 7.85 22.65 -9.84
C THR A 222 7.73 21.15 -10.09
N TYR A 223 8.27 20.32 -9.19
CA TYR A 223 8.14 18.87 -9.28
C TYR A 223 6.73 18.38 -8.96
N GLU A 224 6.03 19.06 -8.03
CA GLU A 224 4.62 18.81 -7.71
C GLU A 224 3.70 19.09 -8.92
N MET A 225 3.87 20.25 -9.56
CA MET A 225 3.03 20.68 -10.70
C MET A 225 3.28 19.90 -12.00
N GLY A 226 4.49 19.36 -12.19
CA GLY A 226 4.89 18.68 -13.43
C GLY A 226 4.29 17.30 -13.67
N GLY A 227 3.39 16.79 -12.80
CA GLY A 227 2.80 15.45 -12.93
C GLY A 227 1.27 15.40 -12.96
N GLY A 228 0.60 16.48 -13.38
CA GLY A 228 -0.84 16.47 -13.69
C GLY A 228 -1.77 16.64 -12.49
N TRP A 229 -1.23 16.74 -11.28
CA TRP A 229 -1.97 17.24 -10.13
C TRP A 229 -1.77 18.76 -10.06
N ASN A 230 -2.81 19.53 -10.38
CA ASN A 230 -2.90 20.91 -9.90
C ASN A 230 -3.09 20.85 -8.38
N MET A 231 -2.00 20.59 -7.66
CA MET A 231 -1.92 20.82 -6.23
C MET A 231 -1.92 22.33 -6.02
N THR A 232 -3.08 22.95 -6.24
CA THR A 232 -3.40 24.19 -5.54
C THR A 232 -3.58 23.75 -4.09
N ILE A 233 -2.47 23.58 -3.38
CA ILE A 233 -2.47 23.47 -1.93
C ILE A 233 -3.10 24.77 -1.47
N SER A 234 -4.40 24.72 -1.23
CA SER A 234 -5.18 25.79 -0.63
C SER A 234 -4.68 25.90 0.80
N ARG A 235 -3.52 26.54 0.97
CA ARG A 235 -3.11 27.03 2.28
C ARG A 235 -4.07 28.16 2.61
N SER A 236 -4.99 27.90 3.53
CA SER A 236 -5.59 28.97 4.31
C SER A 236 -4.45 29.77 4.91
N THR A 237 -4.31 31.01 4.44
CA THR A 237 -3.55 32.09 5.06
C THR A 237 -3.76 32.16 6.56
#